data_AF-A0AAN7ZG44-F1
#
_entry.id   AF-A0AAN7ZG44-F1
#
_cell.length_a   1.000
_cell.length_b   1.000
_cell.length_c   1.000
_cell.angle_alpha   90.00
_cell.angle_beta   90.00
_cell.angle_gamma   90.00
#
_symmetry.space_group_name_H-M   'P 1'
#
loop_
_entity.id
_entity.type
_entity.pdbx_description
1 polymer ?
#
loop_
_entity_poly.entity_id
_entity_poly.type
_entity_poly.pdbx_seq_one_letter_code
_entity_poly.pdbx_strand_id
1 'polypeptide(L)'
;MESGETRTKSSKKSKPRPTQSYYVPPAQRSLTKKHINQTIKLSNYQTTINEKEDVNLSQLYISYSDENTKKIYDCDTDNEKEEMQRAIENISRKRRPLIKNTRNVIKATNDYSAYENTKYEDLEHVIELYDFPPTLKTQDIMQLYRDASEDSMYVKWCDDTHCLLVLSTPAQAQRALQIDHEIIKSRPLECSSAIAIMTAHSSDLKPAMKRPQTNMQTARRLINRHLGTKPSLSKEDIELERQALRDAREQRRLERQSEKDAWEGNPRNAKS
;
A
#
# COMPACT_ATOMS: atom_id res chain seq x y z
N MET A 1 -29.57 62.66 -31.84
CA MET A 1 -28.90 61.65 -32.67
C MET A 1 -27.51 61.50 -32.12
N GLU A 2 -27.30 60.51 -31.26
CA GLU A 2 -26.04 60.31 -30.53
C GLU A 2 -25.46 58.96 -30.96
N SER A 3 -24.23 59.01 -31.45
CA SER A 3 -23.50 57.95 -32.14
C SER A 3 -23.04 56.86 -31.18
N GLY A 4 -23.41 55.61 -31.47
CA GLY A 4 -22.98 54.43 -30.73
C GLY A 4 -21.57 53.96 -31.13
N GLU A 5 -20.67 53.86 -30.16
CA GLU A 5 -19.36 53.21 -30.31
C GLU A 5 -19.46 51.72 -29.92
N THR A 6 -19.22 50.83 -30.88
CA THR A 6 -19.08 49.39 -30.63
C THR A 6 -17.64 49.04 -30.26
N ARG A 7 -17.43 48.64 -29.00
CA ARG A 7 -16.11 48.22 -28.48
C ARG A 7 -15.84 46.74 -28.81
N THR A 8 -14.98 46.50 -29.80
CA THR A 8 -14.51 45.14 -30.16
C THR A 8 -13.48 44.64 -29.14
N LYS A 9 -13.75 43.51 -28.48
CA LYS A 9 -12.79 42.82 -27.59
C LYS A 9 -11.86 41.94 -28.43
N SER A 10 -10.57 42.27 -28.49
CA SER A 10 -9.58 41.42 -29.14
C SER A 10 -9.25 40.20 -28.26
N SER A 11 -9.40 39.00 -28.82
CA SER A 11 -9.02 37.74 -28.16
C SER A 11 -7.52 37.52 -28.30
N LYS A 12 -6.75 37.63 -27.21
CA LYS A 12 -5.35 37.23 -27.19
C LYS A 12 -5.26 35.70 -27.29
N LYS A 13 -4.84 35.18 -28.46
CA LYS A 13 -4.51 33.75 -28.64
C LYS A 13 -3.35 33.38 -27.71
N SER A 14 -3.56 32.45 -26.78
CA SER A 14 -2.49 31.90 -25.94
C SER A 14 -1.67 30.89 -26.74
N LYS A 15 -0.34 30.93 -26.62
CA LYS A 15 0.56 29.96 -27.27
C LYS A 15 0.37 28.57 -26.60
N PRO A 16 0.36 27.47 -27.37
CA PRO A 16 0.28 26.13 -26.78
C PRO A 16 1.54 25.86 -25.94
N ARG A 17 1.38 25.18 -24.81
CA ARG A 17 2.51 24.77 -23.96
C ARG A 17 3.34 23.72 -24.71
N PRO A 18 4.67 23.76 -24.63
CA PRO A 18 5.51 22.71 -25.20
C PRO A 18 5.15 21.37 -24.56
N THR A 19 5.01 20.34 -25.40
CA THR A 19 4.72 18.97 -24.95
C THR A 19 5.91 18.46 -24.14
N GLN A 20 5.70 18.24 -22.84
CA GLN A 20 6.71 17.60 -22.00
C GLN A 20 6.84 16.14 -22.46
N SER A 21 8.04 15.72 -22.86
CA SER A 21 8.27 14.32 -23.23
C SER A 21 8.05 13.44 -22.00
N TYR A 22 7.32 12.35 -22.18
CA TYR A 22 7.18 11.35 -21.13
C TYR A 22 8.55 10.81 -20.78
N TYR A 23 8.86 10.77 -19.48
CA TYR A 23 10.10 10.18 -19.00
C TYR A 23 10.15 8.70 -19.39
N VAL A 24 11.18 8.32 -20.15
CA VAL A 24 11.47 6.93 -20.49
C VAL A 24 12.54 6.42 -19.52
N PRO A 25 12.22 5.43 -18.66
CA PRO A 25 13.19 4.80 -17.77
C PRO A 25 14.44 4.33 -18.52
N PRO A 26 15.66 4.43 -17.94
CA PRO A 26 16.91 4.14 -18.63
C PRO A 26 16.96 2.75 -19.27
N ALA A 27 16.33 1.74 -18.63
CA ALA A 27 16.26 0.37 -19.14
C ALA A 27 15.51 0.21 -20.46
N GLN A 28 14.64 1.18 -20.83
CA GLN A 28 13.81 1.12 -22.05
C GLN A 28 14.37 1.94 -23.22
N ARG A 29 15.45 2.72 -23.03
CA ARG A 29 16.07 3.51 -24.12
C ARG A 29 16.78 2.68 -25.18
N SER A 30 17.12 1.42 -24.88
CA SER A 30 17.89 0.54 -25.76
C SER A 30 17.04 -0.25 -26.76
N LEU A 31 15.71 -0.30 -26.59
CA LEU A 31 14.80 -1.11 -27.43
C LEU A 31 14.31 -0.39 -28.69
N THR A 32 14.35 0.95 -28.72
CA THR A 32 13.81 1.75 -29.84
C THR A 32 14.76 1.87 -31.05
N LYS A 33 15.96 1.28 -30.99
CA LYS A 33 16.88 1.18 -32.15
C LYS A 33 16.81 -0.17 -32.88
N LYS A 34 15.94 -1.10 -32.48
CA LYS A 34 15.83 -2.45 -33.08
C LYS A 34 14.40 -2.80 -33.53
N HIS A 35 13.79 -1.96 -34.36
CA HIS A 35 12.59 -2.37 -35.10
C HIS A 35 12.75 -2.13 -36.59
N ILE A 36 13.49 -3.01 -37.26
CA ILE A 36 13.19 -3.40 -38.64
C ILE A 36 13.45 -4.92 -38.71
N ASN A 37 12.40 -5.67 -39.07
CA ASN A 37 12.34 -7.13 -39.26
C ASN A 37 12.03 -7.97 -38.01
N GLN A 38 10.73 -8.12 -37.73
CA GLN A 38 10.10 -9.44 -37.55
C GLN A 38 8.58 -9.25 -37.43
N THR A 39 7.90 -9.58 -38.52
CA THR A 39 6.45 -9.67 -38.66
C THR A 39 5.94 -10.83 -37.80
N ILE A 40 5.14 -10.54 -36.77
CA ILE A 40 4.44 -11.56 -35.98
C ILE A 40 3.04 -11.72 -36.57
N LYS A 41 2.76 -12.91 -37.13
CA LYS A 41 1.39 -13.34 -37.45
C LYS A 41 0.66 -13.62 -36.14
N LEU A 42 -0.36 -12.83 -35.84
CA LEU A 42 -1.33 -13.10 -34.79
C LEU A 42 -2.54 -13.78 -35.43
N SER A 43 -2.81 -15.03 -35.07
CA SER A 43 -4.11 -15.68 -35.29
C SER A 43 -4.78 -15.95 -33.96
N ASN A 44 -6.02 -15.49 -33.89
CA ASN A 44 -6.90 -15.36 -32.74
C ASN A 44 -7.22 -16.69 -32.05
N TYR A 45 -7.35 -16.64 -30.73
CA TYR A 45 -8.26 -17.53 -30.01
C TYR A 45 -9.11 -16.70 -29.05
N GLN A 46 -10.40 -16.62 -29.38
CA GLN A 46 -11.47 -16.20 -28.49
C GLN A 46 -11.83 -17.37 -27.58
N THR A 47 -11.91 -17.13 -26.27
CA THR A 47 -12.47 -18.07 -25.31
C THR A 47 -13.80 -17.54 -24.82
N THR A 48 -14.88 -18.24 -25.18
CA THR A 48 -16.22 -18.07 -24.61
C THR A 48 -16.35 -18.93 -23.37
N ILE A 49 -16.87 -18.34 -22.30
CA ILE A 49 -17.25 -19.02 -21.06
C ILE A 49 -18.53 -19.84 -21.33
N ASN A 50 -18.55 -21.09 -20.88
CA ASN A 50 -19.79 -21.79 -20.51
C ASN A 50 -19.51 -22.86 -19.44
N GLU A 51 -20.51 -23.03 -18.58
CA GLU A 51 -20.48 -23.69 -17.27
C GLU A 51 -20.53 -25.23 -17.33
N LYS A 52 -20.13 -25.83 -16.18
CA LYS A 52 -20.42 -27.18 -15.65
C LYS A 52 -19.62 -28.35 -16.24
N GLU A 53 -18.79 -28.95 -15.40
CA GLU A 53 -18.86 -30.36 -14.98
C GLU A 53 -17.74 -30.69 -13.98
N ASP A 54 -18.10 -31.37 -12.89
CA ASP A 54 -17.21 -31.81 -11.81
C ASP A 54 -16.34 -32.98 -12.27
N VAL A 55 -15.02 -32.94 -12.04
CA VAL A 55 -14.12 -34.06 -12.36
C VAL A 55 -13.37 -34.56 -11.14
N ASN A 56 -13.58 -35.86 -10.89
CA ASN A 56 -13.20 -36.67 -9.76
C ASN A 56 -11.68 -36.98 -9.73
N LEU A 57 -11.01 -36.63 -8.62
CA LEU A 57 -9.57 -36.81 -8.37
C LEU A 57 -9.19 -38.22 -7.85
N SER A 58 -10.11 -39.19 -7.84
CA SER A 58 -9.86 -40.52 -7.25
C SER A 58 -9.17 -41.53 -8.18
N GLN A 59 -8.62 -41.12 -9.32
CA GLN A 59 -7.98 -42.04 -10.26
C GLN A 59 -6.71 -41.44 -10.86
N LEU A 60 -5.59 -41.62 -10.16
CA LEU A 60 -4.33 -42.06 -10.81
C LEU A 60 -3.28 -42.40 -9.74
N TYR A 61 -3.33 -43.65 -9.26
CA TYR A 61 -2.24 -44.32 -8.57
C TYR A 61 -1.46 -45.12 -9.63
N ILE A 62 -0.16 -44.86 -9.78
CA ILE A 62 0.73 -45.74 -10.56
C ILE A 62 1.80 -46.28 -9.63
N SER A 63 1.78 -47.60 -9.50
CA SER A 63 2.69 -48.47 -8.75
C SER A 63 4.09 -48.51 -9.37
N TYR A 64 5.12 -48.49 -8.52
CA TYR A 64 6.52 -48.69 -8.89
C TYR A 64 6.82 -50.18 -9.13
N SER A 65 7.49 -50.47 -10.24
CA SER A 65 8.14 -51.76 -10.54
C SER A 65 9.55 -51.52 -11.06
N ASP A 66 10.47 -52.42 -10.70
CA ASP A 66 11.79 -52.11 -10.15
C ASP A 66 12.97 -52.54 -11.06
N GLU A 67 12.90 -52.36 -12.38
CA GLU A 67 13.90 -52.98 -13.28
C GLU A 67 14.60 -52.07 -14.32
N ASN A 68 14.39 -50.75 -14.32
CA ASN A 68 15.00 -49.90 -15.36
C ASN A 68 16.00 -48.83 -14.87
N THR A 69 16.53 -48.97 -13.65
CA THR A 69 17.48 -48.03 -13.04
C THR A 69 18.96 -48.32 -13.35
N LYS A 70 19.26 -49.20 -14.32
CA LYS A 70 20.63 -49.58 -14.68
C LYS A 70 20.92 -49.43 -16.17
N LYS A 71 20.87 -48.19 -16.66
CA LYS A 71 21.67 -47.69 -17.80
C LYS A 71 21.42 -46.19 -17.93
N ILE A 72 22.46 -45.44 -18.29
CA ILE A 72 22.52 -43.97 -18.43
C ILE A 72 22.99 -43.22 -17.16
N TYR A 73 24.03 -43.72 -16.50
CA TYR A 73 25.02 -42.85 -15.85
C TYR A 73 26.40 -43.44 -16.10
N ASP A 74 26.96 -43.09 -17.24
CA ASP A 74 28.41 -43.07 -17.48
C ASP A 74 28.69 -41.69 -18.09
N CYS A 75 28.99 -40.71 -17.24
CA CYS A 75 29.65 -39.47 -17.64
C CYS A 75 30.40 -38.85 -16.45
N ASP A 76 31.66 -39.23 -16.30
CA ASP A 76 32.82 -38.40 -15.93
C ASP A 76 32.62 -37.28 -14.89
N THR A 77 32.30 -37.64 -13.64
CA THR A 77 32.29 -36.73 -12.49
C THR A 77 33.66 -36.14 -12.10
N ASP A 78 34.75 -36.66 -12.65
CA ASP A 78 36.11 -36.17 -12.37
C ASP A 78 36.46 -34.95 -13.23
N ASN A 79 35.87 -34.82 -14.43
CA ASN A 79 36.13 -33.70 -15.32
C ASN A 79 35.47 -32.40 -14.82
N GLU A 80 34.29 -32.47 -14.21
CA GLU A 80 33.60 -31.29 -13.65
C GLU A 80 34.32 -30.71 -12.43
N LYS A 81 34.86 -31.57 -11.55
CA LYS A 81 35.67 -31.10 -10.41
C LYS A 81 36.96 -30.45 -10.88
N GLU A 82 37.61 -31.02 -11.90
CA GLU A 82 38.85 -30.46 -12.43
C GLU A 82 38.62 -29.16 -13.21
N GLU A 83 37.54 -29.05 -13.99
CA GLU A 83 37.14 -27.80 -14.63
C GLU A 83 36.76 -26.72 -13.61
N MET A 84 36.01 -27.08 -12.57
CA MET A 84 35.68 -26.17 -11.47
C MET A 84 36.94 -25.70 -10.74
N GLN A 85 37.90 -26.60 -10.50
CA GLN A 85 39.18 -26.25 -9.88
C GLN A 85 40.00 -25.32 -10.79
N ARG A 86 40.07 -25.60 -12.11
CA ARG A 86 40.73 -24.74 -13.10
C ARG A 86 40.04 -23.39 -13.25
N ALA A 87 38.71 -23.33 -13.13
CA ALA A 87 37.95 -22.07 -13.15
C ALA A 87 38.26 -21.22 -11.91
N ILE A 88 38.28 -21.81 -10.71
CA ILE A 88 38.70 -21.16 -9.47
C ILE A 88 40.13 -20.64 -9.59
N GLU A 89 41.04 -21.46 -10.11
CA GLU A 89 42.45 -21.10 -10.25
C GLU A 89 42.66 -19.96 -11.28
N ASN A 90 41.92 -19.98 -12.39
CA ASN A 90 41.93 -18.91 -13.40
C ASN A 90 41.33 -17.59 -12.89
N ILE A 91 40.31 -17.65 -12.02
CA ILE A 91 39.77 -16.48 -11.32
C ILE A 91 40.84 -15.88 -10.38
N SER A 92 41.60 -16.72 -9.68
CA SER A 92 42.67 -16.29 -8.77
C SER A 92 43.88 -15.72 -9.51
N ARG A 93 44.25 -16.27 -10.68
CA ARG A 93 45.43 -15.84 -11.45
C ARG A 93 45.27 -14.49 -12.16
N LYS A 94 44.06 -13.94 -12.31
CA LYS A 94 43.80 -12.65 -13.02
C LYS A 94 43.41 -11.46 -12.13
N ARG A 95 43.73 -11.46 -10.84
CA ARG A 95 43.64 -10.24 -10.02
C ARG A 95 44.98 -9.52 -9.94
N ARG A 96 45.46 -9.00 -11.08
CA ARG A 96 46.32 -7.80 -11.00
C ARG A 96 45.38 -6.64 -10.62
N PRO A 97 45.60 -5.95 -9.49
CA PRO A 97 44.74 -4.84 -9.12
C PRO A 97 44.87 -3.74 -10.18
N LEU A 98 43.82 -3.51 -10.95
CA LEU A 98 43.71 -2.37 -11.88
C LEU A 98 43.56 -1.03 -11.15
N ILE A 99 43.51 -1.06 -9.81
CA ILE A 99 43.33 0.10 -8.95
C ILE A 99 44.45 0.06 -7.91
N LYS A 100 45.45 0.93 -8.05
CA LYS A 100 46.56 1.09 -7.09
C LYS A 100 46.15 1.69 -5.74
N ASN A 101 44.86 1.99 -5.54
CA ASN A 101 44.35 2.58 -4.31
C ASN A 101 43.32 1.63 -3.68
N THR A 102 43.80 0.77 -2.78
CA THR A 102 42.95 0.06 -1.83
C THR A 102 42.37 1.09 -0.86
N ARG A 103 41.19 1.64 -1.17
CA ARG A 103 40.38 2.28 -0.13
C ARG A 103 39.90 1.16 0.79
N ASN A 104 40.37 1.16 2.03
CA ASN A 104 39.90 0.28 3.08
C ASN A 104 38.37 0.36 3.11
N VAL A 105 37.69 -0.72 2.71
CA VAL A 105 36.25 -0.85 2.95
C VAL A 105 36.13 -1.14 4.44
N ILE A 106 36.06 -0.08 5.23
CA ILE A 106 35.73 -0.17 6.66
C ILE A 106 34.29 -0.69 6.70
N LYS A 107 34.11 -1.95 7.13
CA LYS A 107 32.77 -2.42 7.52
C LYS A 107 32.27 -1.44 8.57
N ALA A 108 31.08 -0.89 8.38
CA ALA A 108 30.47 -0.01 9.37
C ALA A 108 30.49 -0.74 10.72
N THR A 109 31.21 -0.17 11.69
CA THR A 109 31.32 -0.67 13.07
C THR A 109 30.14 -0.24 13.93
N ASN A 110 29.34 0.68 13.43
CA ASN A 110 28.22 1.24 14.17
C ASN A 110 27.02 0.32 13.97
N ASP A 111 26.81 -0.53 14.96
CA ASP A 111 25.58 -1.27 15.14
C ASP A 111 24.49 -0.28 15.59
N TYR A 112 23.70 0.23 14.64
CA TYR A 112 22.59 1.14 14.91
C TYR A 112 21.36 0.43 15.49
N SER A 113 21.41 -0.89 15.71
CA SER A 113 20.31 -1.65 16.32
C SER A 113 19.87 -1.10 17.68
N ALA A 114 20.78 -0.48 18.44
CA ALA A 114 20.46 0.18 19.71
C ALA A 114 19.50 1.37 19.58
N TYR A 115 19.39 1.99 18.39
CA TYR A 115 18.41 3.04 18.08
C TYR A 115 17.12 2.50 17.45
N GLU A 116 17.04 1.20 17.14
CA GLU A 116 15.81 0.54 16.67
C GLU A 116 14.92 0.05 17.82
N ASN A 117 15.31 0.27 19.07
CA ASN A 117 14.40 0.16 20.21
C ASN A 117 13.39 1.32 20.14
N THR A 118 12.34 1.16 19.32
CA THR A 118 11.11 1.94 19.49
C THR A 118 10.69 1.74 20.94
N LYS A 119 10.79 2.79 21.74
CA LYS A 119 10.38 2.71 23.15
C LYS A 119 8.91 2.32 23.17
N TYR A 120 8.50 1.54 24.16
CA TYR A 120 7.09 1.17 24.34
C TYR A 120 6.15 2.39 24.32
N GLU A 121 6.66 3.58 24.70
CA GLU A 121 6.01 4.90 24.57
C GLU A 121 5.41 5.15 23.18
N ASP A 122 6.08 4.73 22.09
CA ASP A 122 5.59 4.94 20.72
C ASP A 122 4.50 3.93 20.31
N LEU A 123 4.23 2.92 21.13
CA LEU A 123 3.32 1.81 20.86
C LEU A 123 2.22 1.67 21.93
N GLU A 124 2.00 2.69 22.76
CA GLU A 124 0.94 2.70 23.79
C GLU A 124 -0.48 2.56 23.20
N HIS A 125 -0.66 2.89 21.92
CA HIS A 125 -1.92 2.69 21.19
C HIS A 125 -2.10 1.25 20.67
N VAL A 126 -1.19 0.32 20.99
CA VAL A 126 -1.22 -1.08 20.56
C VAL A 126 -1.42 -2.00 21.76
N ILE A 127 -2.30 -2.98 21.61
CA ILE A 127 -2.50 -4.05 22.59
C ILE A 127 -2.38 -5.42 21.94
N GLU A 128 -1.94 -6.42 22.70
CA GLU A 128 -1.96 -7.81 22.23
C GLU A 128 -3.28 -8.46 22.61
N LEU A 129 -3.88 -9.13 21.63
CA LEU A 129 -4.98 -10.05 21.81
C LEU A 129 -4.47 -11.48 21.63
N TYR A 130 -4.82 -12.37 22.55
CA TYR A 130 -4.28 -13.72 22.64
C TYR A 130 -5.31 -14.72 23.16
N ASP A 131 -4.95 -16.01 23.09
CA ASP A 131 -5.76 -17.14 23.60
C ASP A 131 -7.17 -17.21 23.01
N PHE A 132 -7.27 -16.91 21.70
CA PHE A 132 -8.51 -17.02 20.95
C PHE A 132 -8.43 -18.16 19.91
N PRO A 133 -9.57 -18.75 19.51
CA PRO A 133 -9.59 -19.88 18.60
C PRO A 133 -9.08 -19.48 17.21
N PRO A 134 -8.32 -20.36 16.51
CA PRO A 134 -7.75 -20.08 15.18
C PRO A 134 -8.79 -19.89 14.07
N THR A 135 -10.06 -20.16 14.37
CA THR A 135 -11.19 -19.89 13.47
C THR A 135 -11.59 -18.42 13.44
N LEU A 136 -11.14 -17.61 14.40
CA LEU A 136 -11.51 -16.21 14.55
C LEU A 136 -10.89 -15.38 13.42
N LYS A 137 -11.69 -14.51 12.81
CA LYS A 137 -11.23 -13.64 11.72
C LYS A 137 -11.08 -12.19 12.19
N THR A 138 -10.38 -11.40 11.38
CA THR A 138 -10.24 -9.96 11.60
C THR A 138 -11.58 -9.27 11.82
N GLN A 139 -12.62 -9.66 11.06
CA GLN A 139 -13.96 -9.06 11.18
C GLN A 139 -14.58 -9.29 12.57
N ASP A 140 -14.38 -10.48 13.14
CA ASP A 140 -14.93 -10.85 14.45
C ASP A 140 -14.25 -10.03 15.54
N ILE A 141 -12.92 -9.92 15.49
CA ILE A 141 -12.12 -9.09 16.41
C ILE A 141 -12.56 -7.61 16.34
N MET A 142 -12.69 -7.08 15.12
CA MET A 142 -13.14 -5.71 14.88
C MET A 142 -14.56 -5.45 15.41
N GLN A 143 -15.44 -6.45 15.34
CA GLN A 143 -16.80 -6.37 15.86
C GLN A 143 -16.81 -6.37 17.37
N LEU A 144 -15.97 -7.20 17.97
CA LEU A 144 -15.89 -7.41 19.40
C LEU A 144 -15.35 -6.18 20.14
N TYR A 145 -14.31 -5.54 19.59
CA TYR A 145 -13.69 -4.33 20.15
C TYR A 145 -14.32 -3.03 19.64
N ARG A 146 -15.45 -3.07 18.93
CA ARG A 146 -16.10 -1.88 18.35
C ARG A 146 -16.37 -0.80 19.41
N ASP A 147 -16.75 -1.19 20.61
CA ASP A 147 -17.12 -0.24 21.67
C ASP A 147 -15.89 0.47 22.28
N ALA A 148 -14.69 -0.08 22.09
CA ALA A 148 -13.45 0.52 22.57
C ALA A 148 -13.05 1.79 21.79
N SER A 149 -13.45 1.90 20.52
CA SER A 149 -13.05 3.00 19.65
C SER A 149 -14.20 3.48 18.76
N GLU A 150 -14.50 4.78 18.87
CA GLU A 150 -15.32 5.50 17.89
C GLU A 150 -14.53 5.82 16.60
N ASP A 151 -13.21 5.66 16.66
CA ASP A 151 -12.32 5.86 15.53
C ASP A 151 -12.03 4.57 14.78
N SER A 152 -11.23 4.68 13.72
CA SER A 152 -10.70 3.50 13.05
C SER A 152 -9.78 2.71 13.99
N MET A 153 -9.86 1.40 13.93
CA MET A 153 -8.86 0.46 14.47
C MET A 153 -8.49 -0.54 13.36
N TYR A 154 -7.39 -1.28 13.53
CA TYR A 154 -7.07 -2.41 12.65
C TYR A 154 -6.29 -3.50 13.37
N VAL A 155 -6.31 -4.71 12.81
CA VAL A 155 -5.65 -5.88 13.39
C VAL A 155 -4.40 -6.22 12.58
N LYS A 156 -3.29 -6.45 13.29
CA LYS A 156 -2.05 -7.00 12.74
C LYS A 156 -1.84 -8.40 13.31
N TRP A 157 -1.91 -9.40 12.45
CA TRP A 157 -1.73 -10.80 12.85
C TRP A 157 -0.26 -11.11 13.17
N CYS A 158 -0.06 -11.88 14.24
CA CYS A 158 1.22 -12.45 14.64
C CYS A 158 1.27 -13.95 14.33
N ASP A 159 0.19 -14.65 14.67
CA ASP A 159 -0.05 -16.08 14.43
C ASP A 159 -1.57 -16.35 14.49
N ASP A 160 -2.02 -17.59 14.28
CA ASP A 160 -3.45 -17.94 14.27
C ASP A 160 -4.16 -17.72 15.63
N THR A 161 -3.39 -17.59 16.71
CA THR A 161 -3.90 -17.42 18.10
C THR A 161 -3.48 -16.10 18.75
N HIS A 162 -2.72 -15.27 18.03
CA HIS A 162 -2.15 -14.03 18.54
C HIS A 162 -2.24 -12.92 17.50
N CYS A 163 -2.71 -11.75 17.90
CA CYS A 163 -2.71 -10.58 17.04
C CYS A 163 -2.54 -9.29 17.85
N LEU A 164 -2.08 -8.25 17.19
CA LEU A 164 -2.00 -6.90 17.72
C LEU A 164 -3.20 -6.11 17.26
N LEU A 165 -3.93 -5.51 18.21
CA LEU A 165 -4.96 -4.54 17.92
C LEU A 165 -4.35 -3.14 17.98
N VAL A 166 -4.40 -2.44 16.84
CA VAL A 166 -3.85 -1.10 16.70
C VAL A 166 -4.98 -0.08 16.72
N LEU A 167 -4.90 0.83 17.70
CA LEU A 167 -5.92 1.85 17.95
C LEU A 167 -5.40 3.24 17.56
N SER A 168 -6.29 4.23 17.59
CA SER A 168 -5.93 5.61 17.19
C SER A 168 -5.19 6.35 18.31
N THR A 169 -5.52 6.05 19.56
CA THR A 169 -5.00 6.75 20.74
C THR A 169 -4.73 5.78 21.90
N PRO A 170 -3.81 6.10 22.82
CA PRO A 170 -3.56 5.28 24.00
C PRO A 170 -4.78 5.17 24.93
N ALA A 171 -5.63 6.21 24.99
CA ALA A 171 -6.87 6.17 25.75
C ALA A 171 -7.87 5.12 25.21
N GLN A 172 -7.89 4.90 23.89
CA GLN A 172 -8.67 3.81 23.28
C GLN A 172 -8.08 2.44 23.63
N ALA A 173 -6.75 2.30 23.65
CA ALA A 173 -6.08 1.08 24.08
C ALA A 173 -6.42 0.71 25.52
N GLN A 174 -6.38 1.69 26.43
CA GLN A 174 -6.79 1.47 27.81
C GLN A 174 -8.27 1.06 27.94
N ARG A 175 -9.17 1.66 27.15
CA ARG A 175 -10.57 1.22 27.11
C ARG A 175 -10.72 -0.20 26.58
N ALA A 176 -10.03 -0.55 25.50
CA ALA A 176 -10.06 -1.90 24.94
C ALA A 176 -9.60 -2.95 25.97
N LEU A 177 -8.57 -2.65 26.78
CA LEU A 177 -8.11 -3.53 27.84
C LEU A 177 -9.13 -3.75 28.98
N GLN A 178 -10.11 -2.85 29.13
CA GLN A 178 -11.18 -2.98 30.12
C GLN A 178 -12.37 -3.79 29.59
N ILE A 179 -12.40 -4.10 28.29
CA ILE A 179 -13.46 -4.91 27.70
C ILE A 179 -13.06 -6.38 27.79
N ASP A 180 -13.74 -7.11 28.65
CA ASP A 180 -13.54 -8.55 28.81
C ASP A 180 -14.47 -9.34 27.87
N HIS A 181 -13.89 -10.33 27.20
CA HIS A 181 -14.60 -11.24 26.32
C HIS A 181 -14.27 -12.68 26.66
N GLU A 182 -15.24 -13.59 26.55
CA GLU A 182 -15.04 -15.01 26.89
C GLU A 182 -14.12 -15.73 25.89
N ILE A 183 -14.07 -15.27 24.64
CA ILE A 183 -13.41 -15.94 23.52
C ILE A 183 -12.00 -15.42 23.22
N ILE A 184 -11.60 -14.30 23.81
CA ILE A 184 -10.31 -13.64 23.54
C ILE A 184 -9.85 -12.88 24.76
N LYS A 185 -8.55 -12.91 25.03
CA LYS A 185 -7.93 -12.14 26.11
C LYS A 185 -7.13 -10.99 25.54
N SER A 186 -7.05 -9.89 26.28
CA SER A 186 -6.25 -8.73 25.92
C SER A 186 -5.23 -8.39 27.00
N ARG A 187 -4.07 -7.86 26.60
CA ARG A 187 -3.05 -7.32 27.52
C ARG A 187 -2.24 -6.18 26.88
N PRO A 188 -1.65 -5.28 27.69
CA PRO A 188 -0.78 -4.23 27.18
C PRO A 188 0.45 -4.78 26.46
N LEU A 189 1.02 -4.00 25.52
CA LEU A 189 2.21 -4.40 24.77
C LEU A 189 3.41 -4.71 25.67
N GLU A 190 3.55 -4.01 26.80
CA GLU A 190 4.63 -4.20 27.78
C GLU A 190 4.63 -5.61 28.41
N CYS A 191 3.44 -6.23 28.54
CA CYS A 191 3.26 -7.56 29.11
C CYS A 191 3.06 -8.63 28.03
N SER A 192 3.34 -8.30 26.77
CA SER A 192 2.99 -9.13 25.63
C SER A 192 3.97 -10.28 25.38
N SER A 193 3.55 -11.24 24.57
CA SER A 193 4.41 -12.35 24.14
C SER A 193 5.60 -11.85 23.31
N ALA A 194 6.70 -12.60 23.31
CA ALA A 194 7.87 -12.28 22.49
C ALA A 194 7.53 -12.18 20.97
N ILE A 195 6.58 -12.99 20.51
CA ILE A 195 6.13 -13.00 19.11
C ILE A 195 5.39 -11.68 18.79
N ALA A 196 4.51 -11.25 19.68
CA ALA A 196 3.79 -10.00 19.56
C ALA A 196 4.74 -8.80 19.57
N ILE A 197 5.69 -8.76 20.52
CA ILE A 197 6.71 -7.71 20.62
C ILE A 197 7.55 -7.64 19.33
N MET A 198 8.08 -8.77 18.87
CA MET A 198 8.86 -8.85 17.62
C MET A 198 8.03 -8.39 16.40
N THR A 199 6.75 -8.76 16.35
CA THR A 199 5.86 -8.33 15.27
C THR A 199 5.62 -6.82 15.34
N ALA A 200 5.40 -6.26 16.52
CA ALA A 200 5.18 -4.83 16.72
C ALA A 200 6.37 -4.00 16.23
N HIS A 201 7.59 -4.39 16.65
CA HIS A 201 8.83 -3.70 16.24
C HIS A 201 9.13 -3.83 14.74
N SER A 202 8.81 -4.98 14.13
CA SER A 202 9.09 -5.19 12.70
C SER A 202 8.07 -4.58 11.75
N SER A 203 6.87 -4.20 12.22
CA SER A 203 5.75 -3.84 11.36
C SER A 203 5.38 -2.36 11.30
N ASP A 204 6.17 -1.46 11.91
CA ASP A 204 5.95 0.00 11.96
C ASP A 204 4.47 0.39 12.14
N LEU A 205 3.93 0.05 13.30
CA LEU A 205 2.50 0.16 13.61
C LEU A 205 2.09 1.62 13.85
N LYS A 206 1.69 2.31 12.79
CA LYS A 206 1.12 3.65 12.91
C LYS A 206 -0.26 3.60 13.60
N PRO A 207 -0.59 4.61 14.43
CA PRO A 207 -1.93 4.74 14.98
C PRO A 207 -2.99 4.68 13.90
N ALA A 208 -4.11 4.04 14.23
CA ALA A 208 -5.18 3.86 13.27
C ALA A 208 -5.83 5.22 12.95
N MET A 209 -5.77 5.65 11.69
CA MET A 209 -6.34 6.92 11.25
C MET A 209 -7.53 6.68 10.34
N LYS A 210 -8.60 7.45 10.55
CA LYS A 210 -9.70 7.54 9.59
C LYS A 210 -9.12 8.03 8.27
N ARG A 211 -9.48 7.35 7.18
CA ARG A 211 -9.08 7.80 5.84
C ARG A 211 -9.54 9.24 5.67
N PRO A 212 -8.68 10.15 5.18
CA PRO A 212 -9.09 11.52 4.95
C PRO A 212 -10.32 11.51 4.03
N GLN A 213 -11.37 12.23 4.41
CA GLN A 213 -12.57 12.33 3.59
C GLN A 213 -12.19 12.96 2.25
N THR A 214 -12.29 12.17 1.17
CA THR A 214 -11.99 12.63 -0.18
C THR A 214 -13.29 13.01 -0.87
N ASN A 215 -13.33 14.18 -1.50
CA ASN A 215 -14.47 14.58 -2.32
C ASN A 215 -14.35 13.93 -3.71
N MET A 216 -15.39 13.21 -4.15
CA MET A 216 -15.48 12.62 -5.48
C MET A 216 -15.24 13.65 -6.58
N GLN A 217 -15.78 14.87 -6.48
CA GLN A 217 -15.59 15.92 -7.47
C GLN A 217 -14.11 16.22 -7.68
N THR A 218 -13.39 16.35 -6.57
CA THR A 218 -11.97 16.67 -6.56
C THR A 218 -11.17 15.52 -7.13
N ALA A 219 -11.45 14.28 -6.72
CA ALA A 219 -10.80 13.08 -7.26
C ALA A 219 -11.00 12.99 -8.78
N ARG A 220 -12.25 13.10 -9.25
CA ARG A 220 -12.60 13.07 -10.68
C ARG A 220 -11.89 14.19 -11.46
N ARG A 221 -11.88 15.41 -10.93
CA ARG A 221 -11.17 16.54 -11.55
C ARG A 221 -9.68 16.26 -11.67
N LEU A 222 -9.05 15.70 -10.65
CA LEU A 222 -7.62 15.36 -10.66
C LEU A 222 -7.31 14.26 -11.68
N ILE A 223 -8.10 13.17 -11.68
CA ILE A 223 -7.95 12.05 -12.61
C ILE A 223 -8.13 12.53 -14.06
N ASN A 224 -9.23 13.22 -14.35
CA ASN A 224 -9.52 13.74 -15.69
C ASN A 224 -8.47 14.76 -16.16
N ARG A 225 -7.96 15.60 -15.25
CA ARG A 225 -6.87 16.54 -15.57
C ARG A 225 -5.58 15.81 -15.90
N HIS A 226 -5.28 14.72 -15.21
CA HIS A 226 -4.07 13.93 -15.45
C HIS A 226 -4.16 13.08 -16.72
N LEU A 227 -5.32 12.46 -16.97
CA LEU A 227 -5.57 11.60 -18.12
C LEU A 227 -5.99 12.37 -19.38
N GLY A 228 -6.34 13.66 -19.26
CA GLY A 228 -6.85 14.47 -20.37
C GLY A 228 -8.26 14.08 -20.83
N THR A 229 -8.99 13.28 -20.03
CA THR A 229 -10.34 12.81 -20.32
C THR A 229 -11.40 13.80 -19.85
N LYS A 230 -12.57 13.76 -20.49
CA LYS A 230 -13.74 14.55 -20.05
C LYS A 230 -14.50 13.79 -18.96
N PRO A 231 -15.15 14.48 -18.00
CA PRO A 231 -16.03 13.82 -17.04
C PRO A 231 -17.23 13.18 -17.76
N SER A 232 -17.60 11.97 -17.36
CA SER A 232 -18.72 11.21 -17.93
C SER A 232 -20.08 11.45 -17.24
N LEU A 233 -20.14 12.41 -16.31
CA LEU A 233 -21.34 12.69 -15.50
C LEU A 233 -22.36 13.54 -16.24
N SER A 234 -23.63 13.38 -15.86
CA SER A 234 -24.71 14.27 -16.31
C SER A 234 -24.44 15.70 -15.83
N LYS A 235 -24.95 16.68 -16.58
CA LYS A 235 -24.88 18.10 -16.19
C LYS A 235 -25.62 18.36 -14.87
N GLU A 236 -26.70 17.62 -14.64
CA GLU A 236 -27.52 17.73 -13.42
C GLU A 236 -26.72 17.29 -12.19
N ASP A 237 -26.05 16.14 -12.26
CA ASP A 237 -25.19 15.64 -11.18
C ASP A 237 -24.07 16.62 -10.83
N ILE A 238 -23.49 17.25 -11.84
CA ILE A 238 -22.43 18.25 -11.67
C ILE A 238 -22.96 19.47 -10.91
N GLU A 239 -24.16 19.94 -11.23
CA GLU A 239 -24.75 21.11 -10.56
C GLU A 239 -25.19 20.78 -9.13
N LEU A 240 -25.74 19.58 -8.89
CA LEU A 240 -26.03 19.09 -7.54
C LEU A 240 -24.76 19.02 -6.68
N GLU A 241 -23.68 18.45 -7.21
CA GLU A 241 -22.39 18.37 -6.52
C GLU A 241 -21.82 19.77 -6.24
N ARG A 242 -21.98 20.71 -7.18
CA ARG A 242 -21.56 22.11 -7.03
C ARG A 242 -22.40 22.85 -6.00
N GLN A 243 -23.69 22.60 -5.92
CA GLN A 243 -24.59 23.19 -4.94
C GLN A 243 -24.26 22.68 -3.54
N ALA A 244 -24.14 21.36 -3.36
CA ALA A 244 -23.72 20.76 -2.11
C ALA A 244 -22.39 21.33 -1.60
N LEU A 245 -21.43 21.57 -2.50
CA LEU A 245 -20.17 22.23 -2.13
C LEU A 245 -20.31 23.69 -1.71
N ARG A 246 -21.24 24.44 -2.30
CA ARG A 246 -21.51 25.83 -1.90
C ARG A 246 -22.15 25.85 -0.52
N ASP A 247 -23.17 25.03 -0.32
CA ASP A 247 -23.90 24.93 0.94
C ASP A 247 -22.96 24.51 2.07
N ALA A 248 -22.12 23.49 1.86
CA ALA A 248 -21.11 23.05 2.83
C ALA A 248 -20.09 24.16 3.17
N ARG A 249 -19.70 25.00 2.21
CA ARG A 249 -18.79 26.13 2.46
C ARG A 249 -19.46 27.25 3.25
N GLU A 250 -20.73 27.51 2.97
CA GLU A 250 -21.52 28.49 3.71
C GLU A 250 -21.75 28.04 5.15
N GLN A 251 -22.13 26.77 5.36
CA GLN A 251 -22.24 26.17 6.69
C GLN A 251 -20.94 26.30 7.49
N ARG A 252 -19.80 25.91 6.91
CA ARG A 252 -18.49 26.06 7.57
C ARG A 252 -18.11 27.52 7.85
N ARG A 253 -18.59 28.47 7.04
CA ARG A 253 -18.40 29.91 7.29
C ARG A 253 -19.24 30.38 8.47
N LEU A 254 -20.50 29.94 8.54
CA LEU A 254 -21.41 30.26 9.63
C LEU A 254 -20.90 29.68 10.95
N GLU A 255 -20.49 28.42 10.96
CA GLU A 255 -19.91 27.74 12.14
C GLU A 255 -18.67 28.46 12.66
N ARG A 256 -17.73 28.82 11.76
CA ARG A 256 -16.54 29.60 12.14
C ARG A 256 -16.92 30.98 12.70
N GLN A 257 -17.97 31.60 12.16
CA GLN A 257 -18.44 32.87 12.70
C GLN A 257 -19.07 32.68 14.08
N SER A 258 -19.88 31.63 14.29
CA SER A 258 -20.46 31.34 15.61
C SER A 258 -19.40 30.99 16.64
N GLU A 259 -18.35 30.26 16.25
CA GLU A 259 -17.22 29.95 17.11
C GLU A 259 -16.52 31.26 17.54
N LYS A 260 -16.20 32.15 16.58
CA LYS A 260 -15.64 33.47 16.91
C LYS A 260 -16.54 34.30 17.82
N ASP A 261 -17.83 34.38 17.51
CA ASP A 261 -18.81 35.13 18.29
C ASP A 261 -18.89 34.58 19.75
N ALA A 262 -18.73 33.25 19.93
CA ALA A 262 -18.69 32.59 21.24
C ALA A 262 -17.38 32.87 22.02
N TRP A 263 -16.24 32.90 21.34
CA TRP A 263 -14.94 33.23 21.94
C TRP A 263 -14.79 34.73 22.28
N GLU A 264 -15.41 35.61 21.50
CA GLU A 264 -15.39 37.07 21.70
C GLU A 264 -16.48 37.56 22.67
N GLY A 265 -17.26 36.64 23.25
CA GLY A 265 -18.25 36.96 24.30
C GLY A 265 -19.45 37.77 23.79
N ASN A 266 -19.76 37.70 22.49
CA ASN A 266 -20.88 38.40 21.87
C ASN A 266 -21.93 37.39 21.37
N PRO A 267 -22.59 36.62 22.26
CA PRO A 267 -23.57 35.64 21.83
C PRO A 267 -24.70 36.37 21.10
N ARG A 268 -25.00 35.92 19.88
CA ARG A 268 -26.13 36.47 19.10
C ARG A 268 -27.38 36.37 19.96
N ASN A 269 -27.95 37.53 20.29
CA ASN A 269 -29.17 37.61 21.07
C ASN A 269 -30.27 36.86 20.30
N ALA A 270 -30.70 35.71 20.82
CA ALA A 270 -31.75 34.92 20.22
C ALA A 270 -33.03 35.76 20.27
N LYS A 271 -33.44 36.30 19.13
CA LYS A 271 -34.71 37.03 19.03
C LYS A 271 -35.83 36.03 19.32
N SER A 272 -36.57 36.31 20.40
CA SER A 272 -37.81 35.62 20.78
C SER A 272 -38.91 35.83 19.74
#